data_AF-A0A3B3TQ52-F1
#
_entry.id   AF-A0A3B3TQ52-F1
#
_cell.length_a   1.000
_cell.length_b   1.000
_cell.length_c   1.000
_cell.angle_alpha   90.00
_cell.angle_beta   90.00
_cell.angle_gamma   90.00
#
_symmetry.space_group_name_H-M   'P 1'
#
loop_
_entity.id
_entity.type
_entity.pdbx_description
1 polymer ?
#
loop_
_entity_poly.entity_id
_entity_poly.type
_entity_poly.pdbx_seq_one_letter_code
_entity_poly.pdbx_strand_id
1 'polypeptide(L)'
;MVVAIKTLKAGYTERQRRDFLAEASIMGQFDHPNVIRLEGVLTRSCPVLIITEFMENGALDSFLRVSMLGVANCVWLIWLKLCFFVVA
;
A
#
# COMPACT_ATOMS: atom_id res chain seq x y z
N MET A 1 -17.25 -9.77 -0.77
CA MET A 1 -16.14 -9.03 -0.14
C MET A 1 -14.93 -9.17 -1.05
N VAL A 2 -14.50 -8.08 -1.67
CA VAL A 2 -13.31 -8.07 -2.55
C VAL A 2 -12.17 -7.46 -1.74
N VAL A 3 -11.00 -8.08 -1.82
CA VAL A 3 -9.79 -7.62 -1.14
C VAL A 3 -8.67 -7.50 -2.15
N ALA A 4 -7.70 -6.67 -1.83
CA ALA A 4 -6.47 -6.58 -2.57
C ALA A 4 -5.33 -7.23 -1.79
N ILE A 5 -4.47 -7.93 -2.53
CA ILE A 5 -3.35 -8.67 -1.96
C ILE A 5 -2.07 -8.13 -2.56
N LYS A 6 -1.26 -7.51 -1.71
CA LYS A 6 0.10 -7.10 -2.07
C LYS A 6 1.05 -8.23 -1.73
N THR A 7 1.96 -8.55 -2.64
CA THR A 7 2.95 -9.62 -2.48
C THR A 7 4.34 -9.14 -2.89
N LEU A 8 5.38 -9.74 -2.32
CA LEU A 8 6.75 -9.49 -2.76
C LEU A 8 7.10 -10.36 -3.97
N LYS A 9 7.83 -9.78 -4.92
CA LYS A 9 8.38 -10.52 -6.07
C LYS A 9 9.34 -11.61 -5.62
N ALA A 10 9.42 -12.70 -6.37
CA ALA A 10 10.39 -13.76 -6.13
C ALA A 10 11.82 -13.20 -6.09
N GLY A 11 12.64 -13.69 -5.14
CA GLY A 11 14.02 -13.23 -4.96
C GLY A 11 14.18 -11.91 -4.19
N TYR A 12 13.16 -11.49 -3.41
CA TYR A 12 13.30 -10.33 -2.54
C TYR A 12 14.38 -10.54 -1.47
N THR A 13 15.04 -9.45 -1.09
CA THR A 13 16.02 -9.42 0.01
C THR A 13 15.33 -9.31 1.37
N GLU A 14 16.00 -9.72 2.44
CA GLU A 14 15.48 -9.52 3.81
C GLU A 14 15.24 -8.05 4.14
N ARG A 15 15.96 -7.12 3.50
CA ARG A 15 15.69 -5.69 3.63
C ARG A 15 14.32 -5.33 3.05
N GLN A 16 14.03 -5.77 1.83
CA GLN A 16 12.73 -5.53 1.20
C GLN A 16 11.58 -6.18 1.99
N ARG A 17 11.81 -7.35 2.60
CA ARG A 17 10.85 -7.98 3.51
C ARG A 17 10.55 -7.12 4.74
N ARG A 18 11.59 -6.55 5.37
CA ARG A 18 11.40 -5.64 6.52
C ARG A 18 10.68 -4.36 6.11
N ASP A 19 11.06 -3.77 4.98
CA ASP A 19 10.41 -2.56 4.46
C ASP A 19 8.92 -2.84 4.15
N PHE A 20 8.62 -4.01 3.60
CA PHE A 20 7.25 -4.47 3.33
C PHE A 20 6.41 -4.60 4.61
N LEU A 21 6.97 -5.21 5.65
CA LEU A 21 6.29 -5.31 6.95
C LEU A 21 6.18 -3.97 7.67
N ALA A 22 7.15 -3.07 7.49
CA ALA A 22 7.09 -1.72 8.04
C ALA A 22 5.96 -0.91 7.40
N GLU A 23 5.71 -1.05 6.09
CA GLU A 23 4.55 -0.46 5.43
C GLU A 23 3.24 -0.95 6.07
N ALA A 24 3.08 -2.26 6.26
CA ALA A 24 1.89 -2.81 6.93
C ALA A 24 1.72 -2.29 8.36
N SER A 25 2.81 -2.18 9.12
CA SER A 25 2.80 -1.63 10.47
C SER A 25 2.31 -0.18 10.52
N ILE A 26 2.66 0.63 9.52
CA ILE A 26 2.17 2.01 9.38
C ILE A 26 0.68 2.00 9.04
N MET A 27 0.25 1.17 8.08
CA MET A 27 -1.17 1.08 7.69
C MET A 27 -2.07 0.66 8.85
N GLY A 28 -1.62 -0.30 9.66
CA GLY A 28 -2.37 -0.78 10.82
C GLY A 28 -2.51 0.22 11.97
N GLN A 29 -1.86 1.38 11.90
CA GLN A 29 -2.02 2.47 12.88
C GLN A 29 -3.21 3.38 12.59
N PHE A 30 -3.83 3.26 11.42
CA PHE A 30 -4.91 4.13 11.00
C PHE A 30 -6.24 3.37 10.91
N ASP A 31 -7.29 3.99 11.45
CA ASP A 31 -8.68 3.57 11.28
C ASP A 31 -9.50 4.82 10.99
N HIS A 32 -9.71 5.12 9.70
CA HIS A 32 -10.39 6.33 9.25
C HIS A 32 -11.04 6.10 7.88
N PRO A 33 -12.24 6.65 7.60
CA PRO A 33 -12.97 6.41 6.35
C PRO A 33 -12.26 6.86 5.06
N ASN A 34 -11.26 7.74 5.17
CA ASN A 34 -10.46 8.22 4.03
C ASN A 34 -9.05 7.59 3.97
N VAL A 35 -8.81 6.55 4.75
CA VAL A 35 -7.54 5.84 4.87
C VAL A 35 -7.80 4.38 4.57
N ILE A 36 -7.01 3.82 3.67
CA ILE A 36 -7.16 2.42 3.32
C ILE A 36 -6.99 1.52 4.54
N ARG A 37 -7.95 0.63 4.77
CA ARG A 37 -7.95 -0.27 5.90
C ARG A 37 -7.09 -1.49 5.62
N LEU A 38 -6.16 -1.74 6.53
CA LEU A 38 -5.43 -3.00 6.59
C LEU A 38 -6.37 -4.09 7.15
N GLU A 39 -6.65 -5.12 6.36
CA GLU A 39 -7.41 -6.29 6.81
C GLU A 39 -6.51 -7.29 7.54
N GLY A 40 -5.24 -7.41 7.11
CA GLY A 40 -4.28 -8.24 7.81
C GLY A 40 -2.97 -8.49 7.05
N VAL A 41 -2.08 -9.24 7.71
CA VAL A 41 -0.79 -9.66 7.15
C VAL A 41 -0.57 -11.15 7.35
N LEU A 42 -0.08 -11.83 6.31
CA LEU A 42 0.32 -13.23 6.36
C LEU A 42 1.84 -13.31 6.32
N THR A 43 2.43 -13.50 7.50
CA THR A 43 3.90 -13.51 7.71
C THR A 43 4.50 -14.92 7.67
N ARG A 44 3.66 -15.95 7.81
CA ARG A 44 4.06 -17.37 7.78
C ARG A 44 4.11 -17.97 6.38
N SER A 45 3.49 -17.31 5.40
CA SER A 45 3.57 -17.70 3.99
C SER A 45 4.84 -17.14 3.36
N CYS A 46 5.39 -17.88 2.40
CA CYS A 46 6.43 -17.38 1.48
C CYS A 46 5.83 -17.32 0.07
N PRO A 47 5.62 -16.12 -0.51
CA PRO A 47 5.98 -14.80 0.02
C PRO A 47 5.02 -14.29 1.12
N VAL A 48 5.48 -13.28 1.86
CA VAL A 48 4.66 -12.52 2.82
C VAL A 48 3.56 -11.77 2.06
N LEU A 49 2.35 -11.72 2.63
CA LEU A 49 1.19 -11.08 2.01
C LEU A 49 0.64 -9.95 2.90
N ILE A 50 0.23 -8.86 2.29
CA ILE A 50 -0.55 -7.79 2.93
C ILE A 50 -1.94 -7.78 2.29
N ILE A 51 -2.97 -7.80 3.12
CA ILE A 51 -4.38 -7.83 2.71
C ILE A 51 -5.01 -6.49 3.10
N THR A 52 -5.61 -5.82 2.14
CA THR A 52 -6.32 -4.55 2.34
C THR A 52 -7.68 -4.60 1.67
N GLU A 53 -8.53 -3.62 1.96
CA GLU A 53 -9.72 -3.40 1.15
C GLU A 53 -9.35 -3.12 -0.32
N PHE A 54 -10.25 -3.50 -1.22
CA PHE A 54 -10.06 -3.28 -2.66
C PHE A 54 -10.60 -1.90 -3.06
N MET A 55 -9.77 -1.14 -3.78
CA MET A 55 -10.14 0.17 -4.31
C MET A 55 -10.58 0.05 -5.77
N GLU A 56 -11.89 0.05 -6.02
CA GLU A 56 -12.46 -0.13 -7.36
C GLU A 56 -12.00 0.91 -8.38
N ASN A 57 -11.77 2.15 -7.92
CA ASN A 57 -11.35 3.28 -8.76
C ASN A 57 -9.82 3.35 -8.97
N GLY A 58 -9.07 2.38 -8.46
CA GLY A 58 -7.62 2.32 -8.61
C GLY A 58 -6.90 3.52 -7.98
N ALA A 59 -5.71 3.81 -8.50
CA ALA A 59 -4.78 4.72 -7.87
C ALA A 59 -5.02 6.18 -8.29
N LEU A 60 -5.08 7.10 -7.31
CA LEU A 60 -5.45 8.51 -7.51
C LEU A 60 -4.47 9.31 -8.41
N ASP A 61 -3.19 8.95 -8.46
CA ASP A 61 -2.20 9.50 -9.41
C ASP A 61 -2.55 9.23 -10.86
N SER A 62 -3.24 8.14 -11.17
CA SER A 62 -3.56 7.81 -12.56
C SER A 62 -4.70 8.72 -13.01
N PHE A 63 -5.52 9.15 -12.04
CA PHE A 63 -6.49 10.20 -12.17
C PHE A 63 -5.86 11.62 -12.18
N LEU A 64 -4.86 11.90 -11.33
CA LEU A 64 -4.27 13.23 -11.12
C LEU A 64 -3.05 13.57 -12.00
N ARG A 65 -2.33 12.58 -12.56
CA ARG A 65 -1.24 12.81 -13.54
C ARG A 65 -1.77 13.42 -14.83
N VAL A 66 -3.09 13.37 -15.05
CA VAL A 66 -3.77 14.12 -16.12
C VAL A 66 -3.78 15.64 -15.82
N SER A 67 -3.53 16.07 -14.57
CA SER A 67 -3.87 17.43 -14.12
C SER A 67 -2.74 18.26 -13.50
N MET A 68 -1.74 17.73 -12.78
CA MET A 68 -0.67 18.57 -12.21
C MET A 68 0.69 17.87 -12.04
N LEU A 69 1.70 18.40 -12.74
CA LEU A 69 3.14 18.17 -12.48
C LEU A 69 3.59 19.16 -11.39
N GLY A 70 4.20 18.67 -10.29
CA GLY A 70 5.27 19.44 -9.66
C GLY A 70 5.28 19.72 -8.15
N VAL A 71 4.65 18.94 -7.26
CA VAL A 71 4.95 19.11 -5.81
C VAL A 71 4.93 17.76 -5.07
N ALA A 72 6.08 17.24 -4.67
CA ALA A 72 6.18 16.11 -3.73
C ALA A 72 7.27 16.38 -2.68
N ASN A 73 6.87 16.95 -1.55
CA ASN A 73 7.69 17.06 -0.34
C ASN A 73 7.46 15.84 0.57
N CYS A 74 8.48 15.45 1.34
CA CYS A 74 8.59 14.16 2.05
C CYS A 74 7.44 13.74 3.00
N VAL A 75 6.54 14.65 3.38
CA VAL A 75 5.35 14.35 4.21
C VAL A 75 4.16 13.88 3.35
N TRP A 76 4.11 14.28 2.07
CA TRP A 76 3.14 13.79 1.09
C TRP A 76 3.38 12.34 0.66
N LEU A 77 4.59 11.77 0.87
CA LEU A 77 4.92 10.39 0.54
C LEU A 77 4.18 9.36 1.43
N ILE A 78 3.82 9.74 2.65
CA ILE A 78 3.05 8.89 3.57
C ILE A 78 1.60 8.82 3.10
N TRP A 79 0.99 9.95 2.76
CA TRP A 79 -0.39 10.01 2.27
C TRP A 79 -0.57 9.47 0.85
N LEU A 80 0.40 9.67 -0.05
CA LEU A 80 0.38 9.05 -1.38
C LEU A 80 0.44 7.53 -1.26
N LYS A 81 1.31 6.95 -0.42
CA LYS A 81 1.44 5.48 -0.30
C LYS A 81 0.16 4.78 0.19
N LEU A 82 -0.65 5.44 1.01
CA LEU A 82 -1.90 4.88 1.53
C LEU A 82 -2.98 4.69 0.45
N CYS A 83 -3.05 5.53 -0.58
CA CYS A 83 -3.97 5.32 -1.70
C CYS A 83 -3.32 4.61 -2.91
N PHE A 84 -1.98 4.60 -2.99
CA PHE A 84 -1.27 4.18 -4.21
C PHE A 84 -1.03 2.69 -4.37
N PHE A 85 -0.77 1.98 -3.27
CA PHE A 85 -0.05 0.71 -3.38
C PHE A 85 -0.93 -0.54 -3.34
N VAL A 86 -2.22 -0.38 -3.62
CA VAL A 86 -3.18 -1.48 -3.63
C VAL A 86 -3.50 -1.98 -5.04
N VAL A 87 -2.91 -1.37 -6.08
CA VAL A 87 -2.95 -1.88 -7.46
C VAL A 87 -1.54 -1.95 -8.05
N ALA A 88 -0.69 -2.83 -7.53
CA ALA A 88 0.52 -3.33 -8.22
C ALA A 88 1.10 -4.58 -7.53
#